data_AF-W4E5U2-F1
#
_entry.id   AF-W4E5U2-F1
#
_cell.length_a   1.000
_cell.length_b   1.000
_cell.length_c   1.000
_cell.angle_alpha   90.00
_cell.angle_beta   90.00
_cell.angle_gamma   90.00
#
_symmetry.space_group_name_H-M   'P 1'
#
loop_
_entity.id
_entity.type
_entity.pdbx_description
1 polymer ?
#
loop_
_entity_poly.entity_id
_entity_poly.type
_entity_poly.pdbx_seq_one_letter_code
_entity_poly.pdbx_strand_id
1 'polypeptide(L)'
;MPVIRSKLSEVMDKHDPKLSIRKLAKDINYHFDSVRRMYKDEMVQYPRDLLLKLCTYFNIQPGELIRMESDENDWAIDKANEYEEEGNDKEPGEDSNL
;
A
#
# COMPACT_ATOMS: atom_id res chain seq x y z
N MET A 1 10.78 18.48 2.55
CA MET A 1 9.37 18.53 3.05
C MET A 1 8.68 17.24 2.63
N PRO A 2 7.88 16.59 3.47
CA PRO A 2 7.22 15.33 3.09
C PRO A 2 6.23 15.56 1.95
N VAL A 3 6.30 14.73 0.91
CA VAL A 3 5.43 14.79 -0.27
C VAL A 3 4.84 13.43 -0.59
N ILE A 4 3.60 13.39 -1.07
CA ILE A 4 2.96 12.14 -1.51
C ILE A 4 3.33 11.87 -2.97
N ARG A 5 3.81 10.67 -3.25
CA ARG A 5 4.32 10.24 -4.55
C ARG A 5 3.71 8.91 -4.98
N SER A 6 3.55 8.74 -6.27
CA SER A 6 3.22 7.46 -6.90
C SER A 6 4.47 6.60 -7.08
N LYS A 7 4.37 5.33 -6.71
CA LYS A 7 5.40 4.29 -6.90
C LYS A 7 5.04 3.30 -8.00
N LEU A 8 4.16 3.71 -8.92
CA LEU A 8 3.69 2.85 -10.01
C LEU A 8 4.82 2.32 -10.90
N SER A 9 5.87 3.10 -11.17
CA SER A 9 7.03 2.62 -11.95
C SER A 9 7.73 1.44 -11.27
N GLU A 10 8.03 1.57 -9.99
CA GLU A 10 8.69 0.52 -9.20
C GLU A 10 7.81 -0.74 -9.07
N VAL A 11 6.49 -0.55 -8.88
CA VAL A 11 5.52 -1.66 -8.85
C VAL A 11 5.48 -2.39 -10.19
N MET A 12 5.48 -1.65 -11.30
CA MET A 12 5.51 -2.23 -12.65
C MET A 12 6.78 -3.03 -12.89
N ASP A 13 7.94 -2.46 -12.56
CA ASP A 13 9.25 -3.10 -12.76
C ASP A 13 9.39 -4.40 -11.93
N LYS A 14 8.85 -4.41 -10.71
CA LYS A 14 8.83 -5.60 -9.84
C LYS A 14 7.90 -6.70 -10.37
N HIS A 15 6.76 -6.32 -10.93
CA HIS A 15 5.77 -7.27 -11.44
C HIS A 15 6.21 -7.89 -12.77
N ASP A 16 6.57 -7.06 -13.75
CA ASP A 16 7.10 -7.50 -15.05
C ASP A 16 7.95 -6.39 -15.69
N PRO A 17 9.28 -6.57 -15.79
CA PRO A 17 10.19 -5.59 -16.39
C PRO A 17 9.90 -5.22 -17.86
N LYS A 18 9.07 -6.00 -18.56
CA LYS A 18 8.68 -5.74 -19.96
C LYS A 18 7.29 -5.12 -20.09
N LEU A 19 6.59 -4.90 -18.98
CA LEU A 19 5.23 -4.35 -18.99
C LEU A 19 5.25 -2.88 -19.40
N SER A 20 4.64 -2.58 -20.54
CA SER A 20 4.45 -1.18 -20.97
C SER A 20 3.21 -0.55 -20.35
N ILE A 21 3.25 0.76 -20.11
CA ILE A 21 2.09 1.56 -19.64
C ILE A 21 0.87 1.36 -20.56
N ARG A 22 1.09 1.21 -21.87
CA ARG A 22 0.02 1.00 -22.85
C ARG A 22 -0.63 -0.38 -22.68
N LYS A 23 0.14 -1.41 -22.34
CA LYS A 23 -0.39 -2.74 -22.05
C LYS A 23 -1.15 -2.73 -20.73
N LEU A 24 -0.57 -2.15 -19.68
CA LEU A 24 -1.22 -1.98 -18.39
C LEU A 24 -2.59 -1.31 -18.52
N ALA A 25 -2.66 -0.15 -19.19
CA ALA A 25 -3.92 0.59 -19.37
C ALA A 25 -5.01 -0.24 -20.07
N LYS A 26 -4.64 -1.09 -21.02
CA LYS A 26 -5.58 -2.02 -21.67
C LYS A 26 -6.03 -3.12 -20.71
N ASP A 27 -5.10 -3.70 -19.96
CA ASP A 27 -5.38 -4.82 -19.07
C ASP A 27 -6.30 -4.43 -17.92
N ILE A 28 -6.11 -3.23 -17.35
CA ILE A 28 -6.99 -2.69 -16.30
C ILE A 28 -8.22 -1.96 -16.86
N ASN A 29 -8.37 -1.93 -18.20
CA ASN A 29 -9.42 -1.22 -18.91
C ASN A 29 -9.61 0.23 -18.40
N TYR A 30 -8.55 1.03 -18.51
CA TYR A 30 -8.51 2.43 -18.06
C TYR A 30 -7.87 3.35 -19.10
N HIS A 31 -8.13 4.65 -18.99
CA HIS A 31 -7.56 5.64 -19.89
C HIS A 31 -6.04 5.70 -19.77
N PHE A 32 -5.36 5.54 -20.92
CA PHE A 32 -3.90 5.58 -21.01
C PHE A 32 -3.29 6.84 -20.38
N ASP A 33 -3.91 8.01 -20.59
CA ASP A 33 -3.37 9.27 -20.05
C ASP A 33 -3.35 9.28 -18.51
N SER A 34 -4.36 8.71 -17.86
CA SER A 34 -4.41 8.62 -16.40
C SER A 34 -3.32 7.69 -15.85
N VAL A 35 -3.11 6.53 -16.49
CA VAL A 35 -2.05 5.60 -16.09
C VAL A 35 -0.67 6.23 -16.33
N ARG A 36 -0.48 6.96 -17.44
CA ARG A 36 0.76 7.69 -17.74
C ARG A 36 1.05 8.77 -16.71
N ARG A 37 0.06 9.59 -16.32
CA ARG A 37 0.24 10.63 -15.30
C ARG A 37 0.60 10.02 -13.95
N MET A 38 -0.05 8.91 -13.58
CA MET A 38 0.28 8.20 -12.35
C MET A 38 1.69 7.59 -12.39
N TYR A 39 2.11 7.05 -13.53
CA TYR A 39 3.46 6.51 -13.73
C TYR A 39 4.54 7.59 -13.62
N LYS A 40 4.26 8.78 -14.15
CA LYS A 40 5.18 9.93 -14.14
C LYS A 40 5.10 10.79 -12.88
N ASP A 41 4.26 10.41 -11.93
CA ASP A 41 3.99 11.20 -10.72
C ASP A 41 3.48 12.63 -11.03
N GLU A 42 2.74 12.78 -12.13
CA GLU A 42 2.10 14.04 -12.57
C GLU A 42 0.63 14.14 -12.09
N MET A 43 0.18 13.19 -11.25
CA MET A 43 -1.19 13.12 -10.73
C MET A 43 -1.38 14.09 -9.56
N VAL A 44 -2.35 15.00 -9.67
CA VAL A 44 -2.74 15.91 -8.58
C VAL A 44 -3.71 15.22 -7.60
N GLN A 45 -4.59 14.38 -8.11
CA GLN A 45 -5.57 13.64 -7.33
C GLN A 45 -5.62 12.21 -7.81
N TYR A 46 -5.59 11.25 -6.88
CA TYR A 46 -5.66 9.83 -7.20
C TYR A 46 -7.11 9.35 -7.28
N PRO A 47 -7.63 8.98 -8.47
CA PRO A 47 -8.98 8.45 -8.59
C PRO A 47 -9.08 7.10 -7.88
N ARG A 48 -10.08 6.92 -7.01
CA ARG A 48 -10.27 5.67 -6.25
C ARG A 48 -10.41 4.44 -7.16
N ASP A 49 -11.12 4.57 -8.28
CA ASP A 49 -11.28 3.48 -9.26
C ASP A 49 -9.94 3.05 -9.88
N LEU A 50 -9.09 4.02 -10.23
CA LEU A 50 -7.76 3.74 -10.76
C LEU A 50 -6.89 3.01 -9.72
N LEU A 51 -6.93 3.46 -8.46
CA LEU A 51 -6.20 2.81 -7.37
C LEU A 51 -6.67 1.38 -7.17
N LEU A 52 -7.98 1.15 -7.08
CA LEU A 52 -8.55 -0.18 -6.90
C LEU A 52 -8.12 -1.12 -8.03
N LYS A 53 -8.20 -0.66 -9.28
CA LYS A 53 -7.80 -1.44 -10.46
C LYS A 53 -6.32 -1.80 -10.46
N LEU A 54 -5.44 -0.85 -10.15
CA LEU A 54 -4.00 -1.09 -10.08
C LEU A 54 -3.64 -2.03 -8.93
N CYS A 55 -4.21 -1.79 -7.74
CA CYS A 55 -3.99 -2.65 -6.57
C CYS A 55 -4.44 -4.09 -6.84
N THR A 56 -5.61 -4.26 -7.49
CA THR A 56 -6.13 -5.58 -7.87
C THR A 56 -5.26 -6.25 -8.94
N TYR A 57 -4.82 -5.50 -9.96
CA TYR A 57 -4.00 -6.03 -11.05
C TYR A 57 -2.64 -6.52 -10.56
N PHE A 58 -1.98 -5.75 -9.70
CA PHE A 58 -0.65 -6.08 -9.15
C PHE A 58 -0.72 -6.93 -7.87
N ASN A 59 -1.92 -7.17 -7.33
CA ASN A 59 -2.14 -7.83 -6.05
C ASN A 59 -1.36 -7.19 -4.88
N ILE A 60 -1.47 -5.86 -4.76
CA ILE A 60 -0.79 -5.05 -3.74
C ILE A 60 -1.77 -4.17 -2.95
N GLN A 61 -1.32 -3.61 -1.83
CA GLN A 61 -2.08 -2.63 -1.06
C GLN A 61 -1.83 -1.19 -1.55
N PRO A 62 -2.77 -0.24 -1.33
CA PRO A 62 -2.58 1.16 -1.72
C PRO A 62 -1.31 1.82 -1.14
N GLY A 63 -0.87 1.41 0.06
CA GLY A 63 0.36 1.91 0.69
C GLY A 63 1.65 1.45 0.00
N GLU A 64 1.59 0.45 -0.89
CA GLU A 64 2.71 0.08 -1.75
C GLU A 64 2.75 0.93 -3.03
N LEU A 65 1.59 1.44 -3.45
CA LEU A 65 1.43 2.21 -4.67
C LEU A 65 1.58 3.73 -4.46
N ILE A 66 1.15 4.24 -3.30
CA ILE A 66 1.23 5.66 -2.94
C ILE A 66 1.92 5.78 -1.59
N ARG A 67 3.03 6.52 -1.55
CA ARG A 67 3.84 6.69 -0.33
C ARG A 67 4.21 8.14 -0.08
N MET A 68 4.48 8.45 1.17
CA MET A 68 5.15 9.69 1.53
C MET A 68 6.66 9.51 1.30
N GLU A 69 7.24 10.39 0.50
CA GLU A 69 8.68 10.60 0.44
C GLU A 69 9.05 11.74 1.39
N SER A 70 9.93 11.45 2.33
CA SER A 70 10.65 12.44 3.12
C SER A 70 12.13 12.38 2.74
N ASP A 71 12.81 13.52 2.78
CA ASP A 71 14.25 13.62 2.52
C ASP A 71 15.10 12.83 3.55
N GLU A 72 14.45 12.37 4.62
CA GLU A 72 15.00 11.48 5.66
C GLU A 72 14.10 10.23 5.74
N ASN A 73 14.71 9.06 5.55
CA ASN A 73 14.06 7.76 5.36
C ASN A 73 13.62 7.16 6.72
N ASP A 74 12.82 7.90 7.49
CA ASP A 74 12.61 7.63 8.93
C ASP A 74 11.28 6.97 9.31
N TRP A 75 10.39 6.65 8.36
CA TRP A 75 9.14 5.93 8.67
C TRP A 75 9.22 4.42 8.37
N ALA A 76 10.29 3.76 8.79
CA ALA A 76 10.27 2.30 8.93
C ALA A 76 9.43 1.91 10.18
N ILE A 77 8.11 1.85 10.01
CA ILE A 77 7.11 1.46 11.03
C ILE A 77 6.13 0.54 10.26
N ASP A 78 5.96 -0.77 10.44
CA ASP A 78 6.25 -1.70 11.53
C ASP A 78 6.55 -3.11 10.97
N LYS A 79 7.69 -3.69 11.34
CA LYS A 79 7.96 -5.15 11.21
C LYS A 79 8.82 -5.62 12.39
N ALA A 80 8.41 -5.34 13.62
CA ALA A 80 8.85 -6.10 14.80
C ALA A 80 7.92 -5.79 15.99
N ASN A 81 7.45 -6.86 16.63
CA ASN A 81 6.74 -6.94 17.92
C ASN A 81 5.20 -6.83 17.81
N GLU A 82 4.50 -7.93 17.54
CA GLU A 82 4.12 -9.02 18.48
C GLU A 82 2.67 -8.81 18.94
N TYR A 83 1.76 -9.45 18.22
CA TYR A 83 0.51 -9.91 18.83
C TYR A 83 0.87 -11.17 19.62
N GLU A 84 1.17 -11.04 20.90
CA GLU A 84 0.89 -12.12 21.84
C GLU A 84 -0.50 -11.85 22.42
N GLU A 85 -1.51 -12.47 21.80
CA GLU A 85 -2.73 -12.82 22.52
C GLU A 85 -2.41 -14.05 23.38
N GLU A 86 -2.31 -13.89 24.69
CA GLU A 86 -2.73 -14.94 25.61
C GLU A 86 -3.63 -14.32 26.68
N GLY A 87 -4.92 -14.64 26.58
CA GLY A 87 -5.88 -14.43 27.64
C GLY A 87 -5.51 -15.25 28.86
N ASN A 88 -5.61 -14.64 30.04
CA ASN A 88 -5.83 -15.38 31.26
C ASN A 88 -6.76 -14.56 32.16
N ASP A 89 -8.04 -14.87 32.05
CA ASP A 89 -9.05 -14.47 33.03
C ASP A 89 -8.66 -15.05 34.40
N LYS A 90 -8.36 -14.18 35.36
CA LYS A 90 -8.28 -14.58 36.77
C LYS A 90 -9.29 -13.76 37.55
N GLU A 91 -10.47 -14.33 37.75
CA GLU A 91 -11.48 -13.83 38.67
C GLU A 91 -10.93 -13.76 40.11
N PRO A 92 -11.31 -12.77 40.93
CA PRO A 92 -11.02 -12.77 42.35
C PRO A 92 -12.16 -13.50 43.07
N GLY A 93 -11.90 -14.74 43.50
CA GLY A 93 -12.78 -15.46 44.42
C GLY A 93 -12.30 -15.30 45.86
N GLU A 94 -12.94 -14.41 46.61
CA GLU A 94 -13.03 -14.49 48.07
C GLU A 94 -13.95 -15.67 48.43
N ASP A 95 -13.50 -16.59 49.31
CA ASP A 95 -14.24 -17.05 50.50
C ASP A 95 -13.75 -18.41 51.07
N SER A 96 -13.31 -18.35 52.33
CA SER A 96 -13.56 -19.30 53.42
C SER A 96 -13.09 -20.78 53.37
N ASN A 97 -12.18 -21.09 54.31
CA ASN A 97 -12.23 -22.17 55.33
C ASN A 97 -10.90 -22.93 55.48
N LEU A 98 -10.19 -22.68 56.59
CA LEU A 98 -9.90 -23.66 57.67
C LEU A 98 -9.18 -22.98 58.84
#